data_AF-A0A517TM06-F1
#
_entry.id   AF-A0A517TM06-F1
#
_cell.length_a   1.000
_cell.length_b   1.000
_cell.length_c   1.000
_cell.angle_alpha   90.00
_cell.angle_beta   90.00
_cell.angle_gamma   90.00
#
_symmetry.space_group_name_H-M   'P 1'
#
loop_
_entity.id
_entity.type
_entity.pdbx_description
1 polymer ?
#
loop_
_entity_poly.entity_id
_entity_poly.type
_entity_poly.pdbx_seq_one_letter_code
_entity_poly.pdbx_strand_id
1 'polypeptide(L)'
;MLLAPVPPLSPVIGHVNYLIQVGAMGHVGRFRAADAGRYARGQRVIVRSERGLEIGEVMAHEGDAPGGEADGDLLRRMTAQDDLLAERLGRNRDAAYESCVRLLEERGSSAVLLDVEHLFDGRGLYFYFLGEADAAGEAISAELADAYDAEARFGQFAQTVEEGCGPGCGTEDAVNGCGSSGGCSTCAVASACGVKAPHK
;
A
#
# COMPACT_ATOMS: atom_id res chain seq x y z
N MET A 1 -47.37 1.07 -30.74
CA MET A 1 -46.10 1.76 -30.46
C MET A 1 -45.98 1.94 -28.95
N LEU A 2 -45.35 1.00 -28.25
CA LEU A 2 -45.01 1.18 -26.84
C LEU A 2 -43.68 1.94 -26.77
N LEU A 3 -43.66 3.10 -26.11
CA LEU A 3 -42.42 3.71 -25.68
C LEU A 3 -41.81 2.81 -24.60
N ALA A 4 -40.59 2.32 -24.85
CA ALA A 4 -39.79 1.72 -23.81
C ALA A 4 -39.40 2.80 -22.78
N PRO A 5 -39.39 2.49 -21.47
CA PRO A 5 -38.94 3.44 -20.45
C PRO A 5 -37.45 3.73 -20.62
N VAL A 6 -37.09 5.02 -20.59
CA VAL A 6 -35.69 5.47 -20.54
C VAL A 6 -35.10 4.99 -19.21
N PRO A 7 -33.99 4.24 -19.21
CA PRO A 7 -33.36 3.79 -17.96
C PRO A 7 -32.88 5.02 -17.17
N PRO A 8 -32.94 4.99 -15.82
CA PRO A 8 -32.42 6.08 -15.01
C PRO A 8 -30.92 6.24 -15.30
N LEU A 9 -30.51 7.46 -15.64
CA LEU A 9 -29.10 7.81 -15.72
C LEU A 9 -28.50 7.64 -14.32
N SER A 10 -27.66 6.62 -14.14
CA SER A 10 -26.79 6.51 -12.98
C SER A 10 -26.00 7.82 -12.83
N PRO A 11 -25.77 8.33 -11.61
CA PRO A 11 -24.97 9.53 -11.43
C PRO A 11 -23.59 9.27 -12.05
N VAL A 12 -23.25 10.03 -13.09
CA VAL A 12 -21.89 10.10 -13.59
C VAL A 12 -21.10 10.80 -12.48
N ILE A 13 -20.56 10.01 -11.55
CA ILE A 13 -19.51 10.49 -10.67
C ILE A 13 -18.40 10.89 -11.62
N GLY A 14 -18.19 12.20 -11.81
CA GLY A 14 -17.11 12.71 -12.65
C GLY A 14 -15.82 12.05 -12.19
N HIS A 15 -15.23 11.24 -13.05
CA HIS A 15 -14.00 10.55 -12.74
C HIS A 15 -12.87 11.58 -12.82
N VAL A 16 -12.49 12.14 -11.67
CA VAL A 16 -11.40 13.11 -11.57
C VAL A 16 -10.08 12.37 -11.72
N ASN A 17 -9.22 12.85 -12.61
CA ASN A 17 -7.90 12.27 -12.83
C ASN A 17 -6.82 13.14 -12.19
N TYR A 18 -5.77 12.49 -11.70
CA TYR A 18 -4.61 13.14 -11.11
C TYR A 18 -3.35 12.64 -11.78
N LEU A 19 -2.40 13.54 -12.00
CA LEU A 19 -1.02 13.16 -12.29
C LEU A 19 -0.33 12.90 -10.97
N ILE A 20 0.18 11.68 -10.80
CA ILE A 20 0.81 11.23 -9.56
C ILE A 20 2.17 10.65 -9.90
N GLN A 21 3.19 11.09 -9.17
CA GLN A 21 4.51 10.50 -9.22
C GLN A 21 4.56 9.29 -8.28
N VAL A 22 5.03 8.16 -8.79
CA VAL A 22 5.14 6.88 -8.08
C VAL A 22 6.50 6.23 -8.35
N GLY A 23 6.86 5.28 -7.49
CA GLY A 23 8.07 4.49 -7.60
C GLY A 23 9.37 5.26 -7.34
N ALA A 24 10.45 4.51 -7.07
CA ALA A 24 11.76 5.09 -6.78
C ALA A 24 12.34 5.85 -7.98
N MET A 25 11.99 5.42 -9.20
CA MET A 25 12.41 6.05 -10.45
C MET A 25 11.56 7.27 -10.83
N GLY A 26 10.55 7.62 -10.04
CA GLY A 26 9.75 8.83 -10.23
C GLY A 26 8.83 8.78 -11.46
N HIS A 27 8.28 7.61 -11.77
CA HIS A 27 7.30 7.44 -12.85
C HIS A 27 6.07 8.34 -12.60
N VAL A 28 5.60 9.03 -13.63
CA VAL A 28 4.40 9.87 -13.53
C VAL A 28 3.30 9.23 -14.35
N GLY A 29 2.22 8.84 -13.67
CA GLY A 29 1.04 8.25 -14.29
C GLY A 29 -0.23 9.07 -14.03
N ARG A 30 -1.26 8.79 -14.81
CA ARG A 30 -2.62 9.28 -14.64
C ARG A 30 -3.40 8.30 -13.78
N PHE A 31 -3.87 8.75 -12.62
CA PHE A 31 -4.65 7.92 -11.71
C PHE A 31 -6.04 8.50 -11.52
N ARG A 32 -7.04 7.62 -11.61
CA ARG A 32 -8.45 7.97 -11.40
C ARG A 32 -8.77 7.96 -9.92
N ALA A 33 -9.32 9.03 -9.37
CA ALA A 33 -9.81 9.02 -7.99
C ALA A 33 -10.97 8.03 -7.84
N ALA A 34 -10.81 7.06 -6.94
CA ALA A 34 -11.85 6.09 -6.59
C ALA A 34 -12.92 6.68 -5.66
N ASP A 35 -12.64 7.82 -5.03
CA ASP A 35 -13.54 8.54 -4.16
C ASP A 35 -13.91 9.93 -4.70
N ALA A 36 -14.84 10.62 -4.02
CA ALA A 36 -15.19 12.01 -4.31
C ALA A 36 -14.20 13.01 -3.69
N GLY A 37 -13.02 12.54 -3.27
CA GLY A 37 -12.00 13.31 -2.59
C GLY A 37 -11.30 14.29 -3.51
N ARG A 38 -10.89 15.44 -2.96
CA ARG A 38 -9.95 16.36 -3.61
C ARG A 38 -8.56 16.18 -3.02
N TYR A 39 -7.56 16.06 -3.88
CA TYR A 39 -6.18 15.85 -3.48
C TYR A 39 -5.33 17.07 -3.87
N ALA A 40 -4.57 17.59 -2.90
CA ALA A 40 -3.74 18.77 -3.11
C ALA A 40 -2.40 18.37 -3.74
N ARG A 41 -1.79 19.28 -4.51
CA ARG A 41 -0.42 19.10 -5.00
C ARG A 41 0.55 18.90 -3.83
N GLY A 42 1.48 17.95 -3.96
CA GLY A 42 2.43 17.54 -2.92
C GLY A 42 1.83 16.59 -1.88
N GLN A 43 0.56 16.23 -2.00
CA GLN A 43 -0.07 15.31 -1.07
C GLN A 43 0.37 13.87 -1.34
N ARG A 44 0.78 13.17 -0.28
CA ARG A 44 1.06 11.73 -0.33
C ARG A 44 -0.24 10.92 -0.30
N VAL A 45 -0.34 9.97 -1.21
CA VAL A 45 -1.55 9.17 -1.47
C VAL A 45 -1.18 7.70 -1.67
N ILE A 46 -2.14 6.83 -1.46
CA ILE A 46 -2.04 5.42 -1.84
C ILE A 46 -2.71 5.24 -3.18
N VAL A 47 -1.99 4.64 -4.12
CA VAL A 47 -2.49 4.32 -5.45
C VAL A 47 -2.37 2.83 -5.74
N ARG A 48 -3.17 2.35 -6.68
CA ARG A 48 -3.04 1.02 -7.29
C ARG A 48 -2.56 1.20 -8.72
N SER A 49 -1.42 0.62 -9.05
CA SER A 49 -0.88 0.50 -10.40
C SER A 49 -0.93 -0.95 -10.88
N GLU A 50 -0.35 -1.22 -12.06
CA GLU A 50 -0.10 -2.58 -12.53
C GLU A 50 0.88 -3.37 -11.64
N ARG A 51 1.76 -2.69 -10.89
CA ARG A 51 2.77 -3.31 -10.02
C ARG A 51 2.19 -3.73 -8.69
N GLY A 52 1.17 -3.04 -8.19
CA GLY A 52 0.57 -3.28 -6.87
C GLY A 52 0.10 -2.00 -6.20
N LEU A 53 0.15 -1.97 -4.87
CA LEU A 53 -0.08 -0.72 -4.12
C LEU A 53 1.21 0.07 -3.98
N GLU A 54 1.13 1.37 -4.26
CA GLU A 54 2.26 2.29 -4.21
C GLU A 54 1.92 3.54 -3.40
N ILE A 55 2.96 4.13 -2.80
CA ILE A 55 2.89 5.50 -2.30
C ILE A 55 3.18 6.42 -3.48
N GLY A 56 2.27 7.36 -3.72
CA GLY A 56 2.44 8.39 -4.73
C GLY A 56 2.41 9.80 -4.14
N GLU A 57 2.93 10.77 -4.90
CA GLU A 57 2.81 12.20 -4.64
C GLU A 57 1.99 12.88 -5.74
N VAL A 58 0.97 13.63 -5.36
CA VAL A 58 0.09 14.33 -6.30
C VAL A 58 0.83 15.49 -6.94
N MET A 59 1.00 15.44 -8.26
CA MET A 59 1.70 16.46 -9.03
C MET A 59 0.75 17.52 -9.57
N ALA A 60 -0.40 17.09 -10.09
CA ALA A 60 -1.43 17.97 -10.63
C ALA A 60 -2.80 17.29 -10.65
N HIS A 61 -3.84 18.12 -10.65
CA HIS A 61 -5.21 17.71 -10.95
C HIS A 61 -5.46 17.93 -12.44
N GLU A 62 -5.70 16.86 -13.18
CA GLU A 62 -6.28 16.97 -14.52
C GLU A 62 -7.78 17.13 -14.34
N GLY A 63 -8.38 18.18 -14.92
CA GLY A 63 -9.81 18.49 -14.73
C GLY A 63 -10.76 17.33 -15.06
N ASP A 64 -12.07 17.57 -14.93
CA ASP A 64 -13.15 16.61 -15.23
C ASP A 64 -13.25 16.21 -16.74
N ALA A 65 -12.19 16.41 -17.53
CA ALA A 65 -12.18 16.11 -18.95
C ALA A 65 -12.32 14.59 -19.16
N PRO A 66 -13.40 14.13 -19.80
CA PRO A 66 -13.56 12.72 -20.12
C PRO A 66 -12.60 12.39 -21.27
N GLY A 67 -11.50 11.68 -21.02
CA GLY A 67 -10.68 11.24 -22.15
C GLY A 67 -9.29 10.66 -21.90
N GLY A 68 -8.76 10.66 -20.68
CA GLY A 68 -7.52 9.93 -20.39
C GLY A 68 -7.80 8.49 -20.00
N GLU A 69 -7.22 7.51 -20.69
CA GLU A 69 -7.02 6.19 -20.11
C GLU A 69 -6.16 6.37 -18.85
N ALA A 70 -6.62 5.80 -17.74
CA ALA A 70 -5.95 5.90 -16.46
C ALA A 70 -4.98 4.72 -16.33
N ASP A 71 -3.76 5.00 -15.88
CA ASP A 71 -2.72 4.02 -15.61
C ASP A 71 -2.98 3.26 -14.29
N GLY A 72 -3.93 3.75 -13.48
CA GLY A 72 -4.35 3.12 -12.25
C GLY A 72 -5.42 3.91 -11.48
N ASP A 73 -5.62 3.53 -10.22
CA ASP A 73 -6.60 4.14 -9.32
C ASP A 73 -5.90 4.86 -8.15
N LEU A 74 -6.31 6.10 -7.88
CA LEU A 74 -5.99 6.83 -6.65
C LEU A 74 -7.03 6.42 -5.59
N LEU A 75 -6.57 5.69 -4.57
CA LEU A 75 -7.46 5.07 -3.58
C LEU A 75 -7.82 6.02 -2.44
N ARG A 76 -6.81 6.67 -1.83
CA ARG A 76 -6.99 7.53 -0.67
C ARG A 76 -5.73 8.31 -0.31
N ARG A 77 -5.88 9.26 0.62
CA ARG A 77 -4.75 9.92 1.30
C ARG A 77 -4.01 8.93 2.19
N MET A 78 -2.71 9.15 2.37
CA MET A 78 -1.97 8.45 3.42
C MET A 78 -2.48 8.87 4.80
N THR A 79 -2.50 7.91 5.72
CA THR A 79 -2.80 8.06 7.14
C THR A 79 -1.52 7.88 7.96
N ALA A 80 -1.57 8.25 9.24
CA ALA A 80 -0.43 8.03 10.15
C ALA A 80 -0.04 6.55 10.29
N GLN A 81 -0.99 5.61 10.13
CA GLN A 81 -0.67 4.18 10.13
C GLN A 81 0.09 3.76 8.87
N ASP A 82 -0.24 4.37 7.73
CA ASP A 82 0.49 4.13 6.48
C ASP A 82 1.91 4.69 6.57
N ASP A 83 2.12 5.80 7.26
CA ASP A 83 3.46 6.36 7.48
C ASP A 83 4.34 5.38 8.27
N LEU A 84 3.81 4.78 9.36
CA LEU A 84 4.53 3.76 10.12
C LEU A 84 4.83 2.51 9.29
N LEU A 85 3.90 2.10 8.42
CA LEU A 85 4.13 0.99 7.50
C LEU A 85 5.21 1.35 6.47
N ALA A 86 5.17 2.56 5.90
CA ALA A 86 6.16 3.06 4.95
C ALA A 86 7.56 3.11 5.56
N GLU A 87 7.69 3.54 6.82
CA GLU A 87 8.97 3.53 7.54
C GLU A 87 9.50 2.11 7.77
N ARG A 88 8.61 1.13 8.02
CA ARG A 88 9.00 -0.28 8.13
C ARG A 88 9.47 -0.84 6.79
N LEU A 89 8.72 -0.60 5.72
CA LEU A 89 9.08 -1.03 4.36
C LEU A 89 10.39 -0.36 3.91
N GLY A 90 10.60 0.91 4.26
CA GLY A 90 11.86 1.63 4.01
C GLY A 90 13.06 0.98 4.69
N ARG A 91 12.92 0.52 5.94
CA ARG A 91 13.98 -0.23 6.63
C ARG A 91 14.29 -1.57 5.95
N ASN A 92 13.26 -2.28 5.49
CA ASN A 92 13.43 -3.54 4.78
C ASN A 92 14.12 -3.33 3.43
N ARG A 93 13.73 -2.28 2.69
CA ARG A 93 14.40 -1.83 1.46
C ARG A 93 15.88 -1.55 1.71
N ASP A 94 16.21 -0.77 2.74
CA ASP A 94 17.60 -0.39 3.05
C ASP A 94 18.45 -1.61 3.38
N ALA A 95 17.92 -2.53 4.19
CA ALA A 95 18.59 -3.77 4.53
C ALA A 95 18.78 -4.70 3.30
N ALA A 96 17.81 -4.71 2.38
CA ALA A 96 17.91 -5.45 1.13
C ALA A 96 18.96 -4.84 0.19
N TYR A 97 19.03 -3.51 0.11
CA TYR A 97 20.06 -2.80 -0.67
C TYR A 97 21.46 -3.16 -0.17
N GLU A 98 21.71 -3.02 1.15
CA GLU A 98 23.00 -3.36 1.76
C GLU A 98 23.37 -4.83 1.54
N SER A 99 22.40 -5.73 1.69
CA SER A 99 22.60 -7.17 1.47
C SER A 99 22.96 -7.49 0.02
N CYS A 100 22.30 -6.83 -0.94
CA CYS A 100 22.58 -7.01 -2.36
C CYS A 100 23.97 -6.52 -2.72
N VAL A 101 24.35 -5.29 -2.31
CA VAL A 101 25.69 -4.75 -2.54
C VAL A 101 26.77 -5.68 -2.00
N ARG A 102 26.63 -6.15 -0.76
CA ARG A 102 27.57 -7.09 -0.15
C ARG A 102 27.68 -8.39 -0.94
N LEU A 103 26.56 -8.99 -1.33
CA LEU A 103 26.55 -10.26 -2.07
C LEU A 103 27.12 -10.12 -3.48
N LEU A 104 26.90 -8.98 -4.15
CA LEU A 104 27.48 -8.70 -5.46
C LEU A 104 29.02 -8.71 -5.37
N GLU A 105 29.58 -8.05 -4.35
CA GLU A 105 31.02 -8.03 -4.10
C GLU A 105 31.56 -9.44 -3.76
N GLU A 106 30.92 -10.14 -2.83
CA GLU A 106 31.35 -11.48 -2.39
C GLU A 106 31.34 -12.51 -3.53
N ARG A 107 30.39 -12.39 -4.45
CA ARG A 107 30.25 -13.31 -5.59
C ARG A 107 30.97 -12.81 -6.85
N GLY A 108 31.66 -11.67 -6.78
CA GLY A 108 32.40 -11.10 -7.91
C GLY A 108 31.52 -10.70 -9.09
N SER A 109 30.26 -10.31 -8.83
CA SER A 109 29.36 -9.79 -9.86
C SER A 109 29.84 -8.43 -10.36
N SER A 110 29.66 -8.20 -11.65
CA SER A 110 29.91 -6.92 -12.31
C SER A 110 28.69 -5.99 -12.31
N ALA A 111 27.53 -6.47 -11.84
CA ALA A 111 26.31 -5.68 -11.79
C ALA A 111 26.44 -4.53 -10.77
N VAL A 112 25.88 -3.38 -11.11
CA VAL A 112 25.91 -2.18 -10.26
C VAL A 112 24.50 -1.85 -9.82
N LEU A 113 24.20 -2.01 -8.53
CA LEU A 113 22.89 -1.69 -7.96
C LEU A 113 22.73 -0.16 -7.81
N LEU A 114 21.70 0.39 -8.44
CA LEU A 114 21.30 1.80 -8.32
C LEU A 114 20.39 2.03 -7.13
N ASP A 115 19.33 1.25 -7.00
CA ASP A 115 18.34 1.39 -5.93
C ASP A 115 17.54 0.10 -5.71
N VAL A 116 16.82 0.03 -4.59
CA VAL A 116 15.84 -1.01 -4.29
C VAL A 116 14.51 -0.34 -3.97
N GLU A 117 13.40 -0.93 -4.40
CA GLU A 117 12.07 -0.41 -4.08
C GLU A 117 11.19 -1.52 -3.51
N HIS A 118 10.56 -1.25 -2.37
CA HIS A 118 9.55 -2.12 -1.79
C HIS A 118 8.17 -1.49 -1.99
N LEU A 119 7.26 -2.19 -2.66
CA LEU A 119 5.89 -1.72 -2.84
C LEU A 119 5.15 -1.64 -1.50
N PHE A 120 4.14 -0.78 -1.47
CA PHE A 120 3.39 -0.48 -0.25
C PHE A 120 2.57 -1.68 0.26
N ASP A 121 2.13 -2.57 -0.62
CA ASP A 121 1.47 -3.82 -0.22
C ASP A 121 2.42 -4.88 0.38
N GLY A 122 3.73 -4.60 0.37
CA GLY A 122 4.77 -5.49 0.89
C GLY A 122 5.05 -6.72 0.04
N ARG A 123 4.50 -6.83 -1.18
CA ARG A 123 4.58 -8.02 -2.03
C ARG A 123 5.61 -7.95 -3.15
N GLY A 124 6.19 -6.78 -3.42
CA GLY A 124 7.12 -6.59 -4.51
C GLY A 124 8.37 -5.85 -4.07
N LEU A 125 9.52 -6.52 -4.14
CA LEU A 125 10.84 -5.94 -3.93
C LEU A 125 11.60 -5.88 -5.26
N TYR A 126 11.81 -4.68 -5.78
CA TYR A 126 12.42 -4.43 -7.09
C TYR A 126 13.85 -3.95 -6.92
N PHE A 127 14.77 -4.51 -7.69
CA PHE A 127 16.18 -4.11 -7.71
C PHE A 127 16.47 -3.41 -9.04
N TYR A 128 16.96 -2.18 -8.98
CA TYR A 128 17.33 -1.38 -10.15
C TYR A 128 18.82 -1.44 -10.36
N PHE A 129 19.26 -1.97 -11.49
CA PHE A 129 20.69 -2.05 -11.84
C PHE A 129 21.04 -1.03 -12.93
N LEU A 130 22.29 -0.58 -12.93
CA LEU A 130 22.84 0.21 -14.01
C LEU A 130 23.20 -0.73 -15.17
N GLY A 131 22.36 -0.74 -16.20
CA GLY A 131 22.48 -1.68 -17.30
C GLY A 131 21.90 -3.06 -16.95
N GLU A 132 22.29 -4.07 -17.71
CA GLU A 132 21.86 -5.45 -17.47
C GLU A 132 22.64 -6.06 -16.31
N ALA A 133 21.93 -6.70 -15.39
CA ALA A 133 22.57 -7.50 -14.35
C ALA A 133 23.17 -8.77 -14.97
N ASP A 134 24.35 -9.17 -14.53
CA ASP A 134 24.86 -10.49 -14.87
C ASP A 134 24.12 -11.59 -14.12
N ALA A 135 24.38 -12.86 -14.48
CA ALA A 135 23.67 -14.00 -13.90
C ALA A 135 23.80 -14.09 -12.36
N ALA A 136 24.91 -13.58 -11.79
CA ALA A 136 25.07 -13.51 -10.34
C ALA A 136 24.18 -12.43 -9.73
N GLY A 137 24.11 -11.24 -10.32
CA GLY A 137 23.21 -10.17 -9.89
C GLY A 137 21.73 -10.57 -9.96
N GLU A 138 21.32 -11.24 -11.04
CA GLU A 138 19.96 -11.79 -11.17
C GLU A 138 19.67 -12.80 -10.05
N ALA A 139 20.55 -13.78 -9.83
CA ALA A 139 20.37 -14.79 -8.79
C ALA A 139 20.32 -14.18 -7.38
N ILE A 140 21.18 -13.19 -7.08
CA ILE A 140 21.18 -12.49 -5.79
C ILE A 140 19.87 -11.72 -5.59
N SER A 141 19.41 -10.99 -6.61
CA SER A 141 18.19 -10.18 -6.51
C SER A 141 16.95 -11.06 -6.28
N ALA A 142 16.88 -12.21 -6.96
CA ALA A 142 15.81 -13.19 -6.75
C ALA A 142 15.85 -13.80 -5.34
N GLU A 143 17.03 -14.20 -4.87
CA GLU A 143 17.24 -14.74 -3.51
C GLU A 143 16.77 -13.75 -2.43
N LEU A 144 17.11 -12.47 -2.59
CA LEU A 144 16.71 -11.43 -1.64
C LEU A 144 15.23 -11.10 -1.74
N ALA A 145 14.65 -11.01 -2.94
CA ALA A 145 13.22 -10.78 -3.11
C ALA A 145 12.40 -11.86 -2.37
N ASP A 146 12.74 -13.14 -2.54
CA ASP A 146 12.07 -14.25 -1.86
C ASP A 146 12.17 -14.16 -0.33
N ALA A 147 13.34 -13.80 0.19
CA ALA A 147 13.58 -13.69 1.63
C ALA A 147 12.74 -12.56 2.26
N TYR A 148 12.73 -11.37 1.64
CA TYR A 148 12.01 -10.21 2.16
C TYR A 148 10.50 -10.32 1.94
N ASP A 149 10.03 -10.97 0.87
CA ASP A 149 8.62 -11.29 0.68
C ASP A 149 8.11 -12.27 1.74
N ALA A 150 8.93 -13.24 2.15
CA ALA A 150 8.59 -14.15 3.25
C ALA A 150 8.48 -13.39 4.59
N GLU A 151 9.41 -12.47 4.86
CA GLU A 151 9.38 -11.64 6.07
C GLU A 151 8.17 -10.70 6.10
N ALA A 152 7.87 -10.03 4.99
CA ALA A 152 6.71 -9.16 4.86
C ALA A 152 5.40 -9.92 5.12
N ARG A 153 5.26 -11.14 4.56
CA ARG A 153 4.11 -12.02 4.79
C ARG A 153 4.00 -12.50 6.24
N PHE A 154 5.12 -12.81 6.89
CA PHE A 154 5.11 -13.17 8.31
C PHE A 154 4.67 -12.00 9.19
N GLY A 155 4.99 -10.76 8.78
CA GLY A 155 4.43 -9.54 9.37
C GLY A 155 2.93 -9.35 9.11
N GLN A 156 2.40 -9.86 7.99
CA GLN A 156 0.99 -9.82 7.59
C GLN A 156 0.10 -10.88 8.27
N PHE A 157 0.60 -11.72 9.18
CA PHE A 157 -0.31 -12.45 10.09
C PHE A 157 -1.13 -11.50 10.99
N ALA A 158 -0.78 -10.20 11.00
CA ALA A 158 -1.55 -9.09 11.56
C ALA A 158 -2.47 -8.39 10.53
N GLN A 159 -2.77 -9.00 9.37
CA GLN A 159 -3.73 -8.54 8.38
C GLN A 159 -5.18 -8.79 8.85
N THR A 160 -5.49 -8.34 10.07
CA THR A 160 -6.85 -8.04 10.53
C THR A 160 -7.07 -6.52 10.42
N VAL A 161 -6.63 -5.92 9.31
CA VAL A 161 -6.63 -4.46 9.12
C VAL A 161 -7.43 -4.02 7.90
N GLU A 162 -7.55 -4.84 6.84
CA GLU A 162 -8.45 -4.51 5.71
C GLU A 162 -9.93 -4.57 6.10
N GLU A 163 -10.30 -5.38 7.10
CA GLU A 163 -11.68 -5.48 7.61
C GLU A 163 -11.90 -4.70 8.91
N GLY A 164 -10.81 -4.21 9.53
CA GLY A 164 -10.81 -3.84 10.94
C GLY A 164 -11.19 -5.03 11.84
N CYS A 165 -11.29 -4.78 13.15
CA CYS A 165 -12.02 -5.66 14.04
C CYS A 165 -13.49 -5.58 13.57
N GLY A 166 -13.98 -6.58 12.84
CA GLY A 166 -15.18 -6.54 11.97
C GLY A 166 -16.43 -5.85 12.55
N PRO A 167 -17.49 -5.65 11.74
CA PRO A 167 -18.62 -4.80 12.12
C PRO A 167 -19.17 -5.15 13.52
N GLY A 168 -19.14 -4.16 14.41
CA GLY A 168 -19.64 -4.29 15.79
C GLY A 168 -18.58 -4.57 16.86
N CYS A 169 -17.28 -4.55 16.57
CA CYS A 169 -16.25 -4.68 17.60
C CYS A 169 -16.41 -3.57 18.68
N GLY A 170 -16.86 -3.98 19.89
CA GLY A 170 -17.16 -3.08 21.01
C GLY A 170 -18.66 -2.81 21.27
N THR A 171 -19.57 -3.35 20.44
CA THR A 171 -21.02 -3.28 20.63
C THR A 171 -21.62 -4.64 20.99
N GLU A 172 -22.77 -4.63 21.66
CA GLU A 172 -23.51 -5.82 22.11
C GLU A 172 -23.92 -6.73 20.93
N ASP A 173 -24.01 -6.17 19.73
CA ASP A 173 -24.46 -6.84 18.51
C ASP A 173 -23.35 -7.60 17.75
N ALA A 174 -22.10 -7.60 18.24
CA ALA A 174 -21.04 -8.37 17.58
C ALA A 174 -21.19 -9.88 17.84
N VAL A 175 -21.41 -10.62 16.74
CA VAL A 175 -21.54 -12.09 16.72
C VAL A 175 -20.29 -12.80 17.29
N ASN A 176 -19.13 -12.12 17.31
CA ASN A 176 -17.87 -12.56 17.93
C ASN A 176 -17.22 -11.47 18.81
N GLY A 177 -18.03 -10.63 19.47
CA GLY A 177 -17.55 -9.50 20.26
C GLY A 177 -16.81 -9.88 21.55
N CYS A 178 -15.90 -9.01 21.97
CA CYS A 178 -15.10 -9.09 23.22
C CYS A 178 -15.94 -9.08 24.53
N GLY A 179 -17.27 -9.21 24.46
CA GLY A 179 -18.18 -9.19 25.60
C GLY A 179 -18.62 -10.58 26.10
N SER A 180 -18.39 -11.65 25.35
CA SER A 180 -18.84 -13.00 25.72
C SER A 180 -17.67 -13.83 26.28
N SER A 181 -17.38 -13.67 27.58
CA SER A 181 -16.63 -14.55 28.51
C SER A 181 -15.35 -15.29 28.05
N GLY A 182 -14.84 -15.06 26.85
CA GLY A 182 -13.63 -15.64 26.28
C GLY A 182 -12.65 -14.52 26.01
N GLY A 183 -12.06 -14.00 27.09
CA GLY A 183 -11.02 -12.98 27.00
C GLY A 183 -9.86 -13.47 26.14
N CYS A 184 -9.53 -12.70 25.11
CA CYS A 184 -8.36 -12.92 24.29
C CYS A 184 -7.12 -12.51 25.11
N SER A 185 -6.39 -13.49 25.63
CA SER A 185 -5.19 -13.31 26.46
C SER A 185 -3.97 -12.75 25.73
N THR A 186 -4.12 -12.31 24.47
CA THR A 186 -3.00 -11.89 23.60
C THR A 186 -3.08 -10.44 23.12
N CYS A 187 -4.09 -9.66 23.54
CA CYS A 187 -4.14 -8.23 23.21
C CYS A 187 -3.21 -7.42 24.11
N ALA A 188 -2.10 -6.90 23.54
CA ALA A 188 -1.13 -6.03 24.21
C ALA A 188 -1.71 -4.71 24.77
N VAL A 189 -2.96 -4.37 24.41
CA VAL A 189 -3.67 -3.15 24.85
C VAL A 189 -4.63 -3.41 26.02
N ALA A 190 -4.78 -4.66 26.48
CA ALA A 190 -5.72 -5.03 27.54
C ALA A 190 -5.51 -4.25 28.85
N SER A 191 -4.27 -3.83 29.14
CA SER A 191 -3.95 -3.08 30.35
C SER A 191 -4.38 -1.60 30.30
N ALA A 192 -4.73 -1.05 29.13
CA ALA A 192 -5.15 0.34 28.99
C ALA A 192 -6.67 0.55 29.14
N CYS A 193 -7.47 -0.53 29.05
CA CYS A 193 -8.92 -0.48 29.20
C CYS A 193 -9.33 -0.68 30.68
N GLY A 194 -9.00 0.30 31.52
CA GLY A 194 -9.54 0.37 32.88
C GLY A 194 -10.99 0.86 32.85
N VAL A 195 -11.92 0.06 33.39
CA VAL A 195 -13.31 0.48 33.62
C VAL A 195 -13.29 1.66 34.60
N LYS A 196 -13.71 2.84 34.14
CA LYS A 196 -13.94 3.99 35.00
C LYS A 196 -15.16 3.69 35.87
N ALA A 197 -14.94 3.42 37.15
CA ALA A 197 -16.02 3.17 38.10
C ALA A 197 -16.98 4.38 38.17
N PRO A 198 -18.30 4.18 38.21
CA PRO A 198 -19.24 5.29 38.37
C PRO A 198 -19.07 5.92 39.75
N HIS A 199 -18.86 7.24 39.79
CA HIS A 199 -18.93 8.03 41.02
C HIS A 199 -20.37 7.98 41.57
N LYS A 200 -20.46 7.67 42.86
CA LYS A 200 -21.69 7.60 43.66
C LYS A 200 -22.27 8.98 43.93
#